data_AF-A0A534BUQ2-F1
#
_entry.id   AF-A0A534BUQ2-F1
#
_cell.length_a   1.000
_cell.length_b   1.000
_cell.length_c   1.000
_cell.angle_alpha   90.00
_cell.angle_beta   90.00
_cell.angle_gamma   90.00
#
_symmetry.space_group_name_H-M   'P 1'
#
loop_
_entity.id
_entity.type
_entity.pdbx_description
1 polymer ?
#
loop_
_entity_poly.entity_id
_entity_poly.type
_entity_poly.pdbx_seq_one_letter_code
_entity_poly.pdbx_strand_id
1 'polypeptide(L)'
;MGVNPVTGLRSFAVSALAVLMAAGLASAQPPQRITPNFKDADITQVAEAVAAATGKNFIIDPRVRAQVTMLSSTAMTPPAFYEAFLSILQVYGFIAVPAGDVVKILPDANARQFPAVDLPDRVSATSDEMVTQVLDVHNVSAAQLVPMLRPMIAQYGHLAAYPASNILIISDHASNVNRMMRIIQRIDQVMNQDVEIVPLQNASAAEVVRVVNSVYQGAAAEGAMVKVVADDRSNSVLLSGEQSQRLRLRALIAHLDTPLESGGDTRVRYLHYANAEKMAPKLKEQITGITQAAAGAGAPGAQASPLAQAEKNAMVWADPTNNALVITAPPKIMHAVMDIIDKLDIRRPQVLVEAIIAEVDVDKNAELGPPAPS
;
A
#
# COMPACT_ATOMS: atom_id res chain seq x y z
N MET A 1 -40.83 26.44 -90.52
CA MET A 1 -41.18 25.23 -89.76
C MET A 1 -39.96 24.84 -88.94
N GLY A 2 -40.11 24.63 -87.64
CA GLY A 2 -39.03 24.16 -86.76
C GLY A 2 -38.83 25.09 -85.57
N VAL A 3 -39.54 24.79 -84.49
CA VAL A 3 -39.35 25.42 -83.17
C VAL A 3 -39.04 24.31 -82.18
N ASN A 4 -37.96 24.51 -81.46
CA ASN A 4 -37.62 23.96 -80.14
C ASN A 4 -37.46 25.22 -79.22
N PRO A 5 -37.41 25.17 -77.87
CA PRO A 5 -37.35 24.01 -76.97
C PRO A 5 -38.01 24.21 -75.55
N VAL A 6 -37.73 23.26 -74.65
CA VAL A 6 -37.67 23.28 -73.15
C VAL A 6 -38.92 23.44 -72.27
N THR A 7 -39.05 22.50 -71.32
CA THR A 7 -39.20 22.62 -69.84
C THR A 7 -40.46 22.02 -69.21
N GLY A 8 -40.29 21.05 -68.31
CA GLY A 8 -41.37 20.58 -67.42
C GLY A 8 -41.19 19.18 -66.80
N LEU A 9 -40.03 18.84 -66.24
CA LEU A 9 -39.80 17.57 -65.54
C LEU A 9 -39.88 17.76 -64.01
N ARG A 10 -41.10 17.84 -63.44
CA ARG A 10 -41.31 17.82 -61.97
C ARG A 10 -42.74 17.38 -61.61
N SER A 11 -43.04 16.08 -61.53
CA SER A 11 -44.28 15.59 -60.89
C SER A 11 -44.45 14.05 -60.80
N PHE A 12 -43.39 13.26 -60.62
CA PHE A 12 -43.57 11.80 -60.45
C PHE A 12 -42.72 11.11 -59.36
N ALA A 13 -42.04 11.87 -58.50
CA ALA A 13 -41.16 11.31 -57.45
C ALA A 13 -41.75 11.32 -56.02
N VAL A 14 -43.04 11.62 -55.84
CA VAL A 14 -43.63 11.75 -54.49
C VAL A 14 -44.55 10.59 -54.11
N SER A 15 -45.09 9.83 -55.06
CA SER A 15 -46.06 8.75 -54.74
C SER A 15 -45.46 7.37 -54.51
N ALA A 16 -44.18 7.15 -54.84
CA ALA A 16 -43.49 5.87 -54.56
C ALA A 16 -42.77 5.84 -53.21
N LEU A 17 -42.60 7.00 -52.54
CA LEU A 17 -42.01 7.10 -51.21
C LEU A 17 -43.05 7.05 -50.07
N ALA A 18 -44.35 7.10 -50.40
CA ALA A 18 -45.43 7.06 -49.42
C ALA A 18 -45.95 5.65 -49.12
N VAL A 19 -45.62 4.64 -49.95
CA VAL A 19 -46.09 3.25 -49.75
C VAL A 19 -45.06 2.38 -49.00
N LEU A 20 -43.80 2.81 -48.91
CA LEU A 20 -42.76 2.13 -48.12
C LEU A 20 -42.64 2.64 -46.66
N MET A 21 -43.42 3.64 -46.28
CA MET A 21 -43.46 4.24 -44.93
C MET A 21 -44.67 3.77 -44.09
N ALA A 22 -45.40 2.74 -44.53
CA ALA A 22 -46.59 2.23 -43.83
C ALA A 22 -46.45 0.81 -43.25
N ALA A 23 -45.29 0.16 -43.40
CA ALA A 23 -45.07 -1.23 -42.96
C ALA A 23 -44.24 -1.38 -41.67
N GLY A 24 -43.96 -0.29 -40.96
CA GLY A 24 -43.08 -0.28 -39.78
C GLY A 24 -43.77 -0.15 -38.42
N LEU A 25 -45.10 -0.04 -38.38
CA LEU A 25 -45.86 -0.08 -37.12
C LEU A 25 -46.04 -1.55 -36.73
N ALA A 26 -44.95 -2.16 -36.26
CA ALA A 26 -45.05 -3.31 -35.39
C ALA A 26 -45.97 -2.90 -34.24
N SER A 27 -47.16 -3.49 -34.22
CA SER A 27 -48.10 -3.38 -33.13
C SER A 27 -47.42 -3.87 -31.86
N ALA A 28 -46.83 -2.95 -31.09
CA ALA A 28 -46.55 -3.17 -29.69
C ALA A 28 -47.91 -3.35 -29.02
N GLN A 29 -48.38 -4.60 -28.91
CA GLN A 29 -49.54 -4.91 -28.10
C GLN A 29 -49.31 -4.28 -26.72
N PRO A 30 -50.30 -3.59 -26.14
CA PRO A 30 -50.16 -3.06 -24.80
C PRO A 30 -49.71 -4.21 -23.90
N PRO A 31 -48.69 -4.01 -23.04
CA PRO A 31 -48.20 -5.09 -22.20
C PRO A 31 -49.39 -5.63 -21.44
N GLN A 32 -49.73 -6.91 -21.66
CA GLN A 32 -50.86 -7.55 -20.99
C GLN A 32 -50.61 -7.41 -19.49
N ARG A 33 -51.33 -6.48 -18.85
CA ARG A 33 -51.16 -6.20 -17.44
C ARG A 33 -52.11 -7.10 -16.69
N ILE A 34 -51.53 -7.99 -15.87
CA ILE A 34 -52.27 -8.96 -15.09
C ILE A 34 -52.28 -8.46 -13.64
N THR A 35 -53.43 -8.48 -13.00
CA THR A 35 -53.56 -8.18 -11.57
C THR A 35 -53.80 -9.50 -10.84
N PRO A 36 -52.74 -10.25 -10.49
CA PRO A 36 -52.89 -11.52 -9.80
C PRO A 36 -53.41 -11.30 -8.38
N ASN A 37 -54.47 -12.00 -8.01
CA ASN A 37 -55.00 -12.02 -6.65
C ASN A 37 -55.33 -13.46 -6.29
N PHE A 38 -54.46 -14.08 -5.50
CA PHE A 38 -54.59 -15.48 -5.10
C PHE A 38 -54.81 -15.52 -3.59
N LYS A 39 -55.85 -16.25 -3.16
CA LYS A 39 -56.16 -16.49 -1.76
C LYS A 39 -56.23 -17.99 -1.55
N ASP A 40 -55.30 -18.53 -0.76
CA ASP A 40 -55.21 -19.96 -0.46
C ASP A 40 -55.27 -20.85 -1.72
N ALA A 41 -54.54 -20.42 -2.77
CA ALA A 41 -54.47 -21.14 -4.03
C ALA A 41 -53.33 -22.17 -3.99
N ASP A 42 -53.53 -23.32 -4.62
CA ASP A 42 -52.47 -24.32 -4.74
C ASP A 42 -51.36 -23.78 -5.66
N ILE A 43 -50.10 -24.06 -5.29
CA ILE A 43 -48.93 -23.64 -6.05
C ILE A 43 -48.95 -24.15 -7.50
N THR A 44 -49.59 -25.30 -7.75
CA THR A 44 -49.79 -25.83 -9.10
C THR A 44 -50.68 -24.92 -9.95
N GLN A 45 -51.77 -24.38 -9.37
CA GLN A 45 -52.68 -23.46 -10.05
C GLN A 45 -52.01 -22.13 -10.36
N VAL A 46 -51.18 -21.63 -9.42
CA VAL A 46 -50.40 -20.42 -9.63
C VAL A 46 -49.37 -20.65 -10.75
N ALA A 47 -48.69 -21.80 -10.75
CA ALA A 47 -47.73 -22.16 -11.81
C ALA A 47 -48.40 -22.25 -13.19
N GLU A 48 -49.60 -22.83 -13.29
CA GLU A 48 -50.39 -22.87 -14.54
C GLU A 48 -50.76 -21.47 -15.03
N ALA A 49 -51.16 -20.57 -14.12
CA ALA A 49 -51.47 -19.18 -14.48
C ALA A 49 -50.22 -18.43 -14.98
N VAL A 50 -49.06 -18.67 -14.37
CA VAL A 50 -47.77 -18.11 -14.80
C VAL A 50 -47.35 -18.71 -16.15
N ALA A 51 -47.56 -20.01 -16.36
CA ALA A 51 -47.30 -20.70 -17.63
C ALA A 51 -48.11 -20.07 -18.78
N ALA A 52 -49.41 -19.85 -18.55
CA ALA A 52 -50.30 -19.22 -19.53
C ALA A 52 -49.90 -17.77 -19.83
N ALA A 53 -49.43 -17.03 -18.83
CA ALA A 53 -49.03 -15.62 -18.98
C ALA A 53 -47.65 -15.45 -19.64
N THR A 54 -46.69 -16.34 -19.35
CA THR A 54 -45.30 -16.22 -19.82
C THR A 54 -44.94 -17.15 -20.98
N GLY A 55 -45.76 -18.14 -21.27
CA GLY A 55 -45.47 -19.17 -22.28
C GLY A 55 -44.39 -20.17 -21.88
N LYS A 56 -43.97 -20.18 -20.61
CA LYS A 56 -42.98 -21.14 -20.09
C LYS A 56 -43.67 -22.44 -19.65
N ASN A 57 -42.99 -23.55 -19.91
CA ASN A 57 -43.46 -24.87 -19.47
C ASN A 57 -42.85 -25.20 -18.10
N PHE A 58 -43.67 -25.64 -17.14
CA PHE A 58 -43.21 -26.02 -15.81
C PHE A 58 -43.32 -27.52 -15.56
N ILE A 59 -42.34 -28.09 -14.87
CA ILE A 59 -42.36 -29.45 -14.35
C ILE A 59 -42.28 -29.37 -12.83
N ILE A 60 -43.30 -29.85 -12.14
CA ILE A 60 -43.42 -29.74 -10.68
C ILE A 60 -43.15 -31.10 -10.05
N ASP A 61 -42.24 -31.17 -9.07
CA ASP A 61 -42.03 -32.37 -8.27
C ASP A 61 -43.26 -32.62 -7.35
N PRO A 62 -43.75 -33.86 -7.22
CA PRO A 62 -44.90 -34.19 -6.35
C PRO A 62 -44.78 -33.75 -4.89
N ARG A 63 -43.56 -33.50 -4.41
CA ARG A 63 -43.24 -33.02 -3.05
C ARG A 63 -43.53 -31.54 -2.86
N VAL A 64 -43.70 -30.78 -3.95
CA VAL A 64 -43.99 -29.34 -3.92
C VAL A 64 -45.49 -29.14 -3.73
N ARG A 65 -45.91 -29.03 -2.47
CA ARG A 65 -47.30 -28.74 -2.10
C ARG A 65 -47.35 -27.63 -1.07
N ALA A 66 -47.94 -26.51 -1.43
CA ALA A 66 -48.17 -25.38 -0.53
C ALA A 66 -49.40 -24.59 -0.98
N GLN A 67 -50.05 -23.95 -0.01
CA GLN A 67 -51.12 -22.99 -0.26
C GLN A 67 -50.53 -21.59 -0.24
N VAL A 68 -50.71 -20.87 -1.33
CA VAL A 68 -50.12 -19.56 -1.58
C VAL A 68 -51.20 -18.49 -1.50
N THR A 69 -50.90 -17.42 -0.77
CA THR A 69 -51.71 -16.20 -0.75
C THR A 69 -50.87 -15.02 -1.25
N MET A 70 -51.29 -14.42 -2.36
CA MET A 70 -50.66 -13.25 -2.95
C MET A 70 -51.68 -12.12 -3.07
N LEU A 71 -51.39 -11.02 -2.36
CA LEU A 71 -52.20 -9.81 -2.36
C LEU A 71 -51.51 -8.75 -3.24
N SER A 72 -51.86 -8.68 -4.52
CA SER A 72 -51.42 -7.59 -5.40
C SER A 72 -52.54 -6.56 -5.62
N SER A 73 -52.20 -5.28 -5.45
CA SER A 73 -53.09 -4.14 -5.73
C SER A 73 -52.75 -3.44 -7.05
N THR A 74 -51.65 -3.82 -7.71
CA THR A 74 -51.11 -3.14 -8.90
C THR A 74 -51.00 -4.12 -10.07
N ALA A 75 -51.38 -3.66 -11.26
CA ALA A 75 -51.28 -4.48 -12.47
C ALA A 75 -49.81 -4.65 -12.91
N MET A 76 -49.38 -5.90 -13.10
CA MET A 76 -48.00 -6.30 -13.38
C MET A 76 -47.83 -6.80 -14.81
N THR A 77 -46.62 -6.70 -15.36
CA THR A 77 -46.27 -7.28 -16.67
C THR A 77 -45.98 -8.79 -16.53
N PRO A 78 -46.05 -9.59 -17.61
CA PRO A 78 -45.78 -11.04 -17.53
C PRO A 78 -44.40 -11.40 -16.93
N PRO A 79 -43.30 -10.69 -17.25
CA PRO A 79 -42.01 -10.94 -16.60
C PRO A 79 -42.02 -10.60 -15.11
N ALA A 80 -42.66 -9.49 -14.72
CA ALA A 80 -42.78 -9.11 -13.31
C ALA A 80 -43.64 -10.11 -12.52
N PHE A 81 -44.65 -10.70 -13.16
CA PHE A 81 -45.46 -11.75 -12.57
C PHE A 81 -44.65 -13.05 -12.35
N TYR A 82 -43.76 -13.40 -13.29
CA TYR A 82 -42.84 -14.51 -13.12
C TYR A 82 -41.85 -14.27 -11.98
N GLU A 83 -41.27 -13.08 -11.86
CA GLU A 83 -40.41 -12.72 -10.72
C GLU A 83 -41.17 -12.83 -9.38
N ALA A 84 -42.41 -12.33 -9.32
CA ALA A 84 -43.24 -12.47 -8.12
C ALA A 84 -43.53 -13.93 -7.78
N PHE A 85 -43.69 -14.80 -8.78
CA PHE A 85 -43.84 -16.24 -8.58
C PHE A 85 -42.57 -16.90 -8.04
N LEU A 86 -41.38 -16.49 -8.51
CA LEU A 86 -40.11 -16.95 -7.94
C LEU A 86 -39.97 -16.57 -6.46
N SER A 87 -40.33 -15.32 -6.11
CA SER A 87 -40.31 -14.89 -4.71
C SER A 87 -41.32 -15.65 -3.85
N ILE A 88 -42.48 -16.01 -4.39
CA ILE A 88 -43.43 -16.90 -3.70
C ILE A 88 -42.80 -18.27 -3.44
N LEU A 89 -42.20 -18.89 -4.45
CA LEU A 89 -41.54 -20.19 -4.30
C LEU A 89 -40.49 -20.15 -3.19
N GLN A 90 -39.68 -19.09 -3.16
CA GLN A 90 -38.66 -18.87 -2.15
C GLN A 90 -39.22 -18.80 -0.72
N VAL A 91 -40.36 -18.13 -0.50
CA VAL A 91 -41.00 -18.03 0.83
C VAL A 91 -41.39 -19.41 1.38
N TYR A 92 -41.78 -20.34 0.51
CA TYR A 92 -42.18 -21.70 0.89
C TYR A 92 -41.03 -22.72 0.81
N GLY A 93 -39.80 -22.30 0.47
CA GLY A 93 -38.63 -23.18 0.38
C GLY A 93 -38.63 -24.07 -0.87
N PHE A 94 -39.13 -23.53 -1.98
CA PHE A 94 -39.04 -24.13 -3.30
C PHE A 94 -38.20 -23.24 -4.23
N ILE A 95 -37.57 -23.88 -5.21
CA ILE A 95 -36.82 -23.20 -6.26
C ILE A 95 -37.35 -23.56 -7.65
N ALA A 96 -37.20 -22.64 -8.58
CA ALA A 96 -37.37 -22.87 -10.00
C ALA A 96 -36.00 -22.92 -10.68
N VAL A 97 -35.68 -24.05 -11.33
CA VAL A 97 -34.44 -24.24 -12.07
C VAL A 97 -34.75 -24.30 -13.57
N PRO A 98 -34.24 -23.37 -14.39
CA PRO A 98 -34.40 -23.44 -15.83
C PRO A 98 -33.57 -24.60 -16.40
N ALA A 99 -34.20 -25.47 -17.19
CA ALA A 99 -33.59 -26.63 -17.81
C ALA A 99 -34.00 -26.71 -19.29
N GLY A 100 -33.32 -25.95 -20.15
CA GLY A 100 -33.69 -25.80 -21.55
C GLY A 100 -35.02 -25.03 -21.69
N ASP A 101 -35.97 -25.59 -22.43
CA ASP A 101 -37.29 -24.97 -22.66
C ASP A 101 -38.30 -25.17 -21.52
N VAL A 102 -37.92 -25.91 -20.47
CA VAL A 102 -38.77 -26.20 -19.31
C VAL A 102 -38.14 -25.68 -18.02
N VAL A 103 -38.98 -25.24 -17.09
CA VAL A 103 -38.56 -24.81 -15.75
C VAL A 103 -39.01 -25.86 -14.74
N LYS A 104 -38.06 -26.42 -13.99
CA LYS A 104 -38.34 -27.45 -12.98
C LYS A 104 -38.51 -26.81 -11.62
N ILE A 105 -39.61 -27.11 -10.94
CA ILE A 105 -39.89 -26.63 -9.57
C ILE A 105 -39.60 -27.76 -8.59
N LEU A 106 -38.67 -27.51 -7.67
CA LEU A 106 -38.09 -28.50 -6.78
C LEU A 106 -38.00 -27.95 -5.35
N PRO A 107 -37.96 -28.82 -4.32
CA PRO A 107 -37.57 -28.41 -2.96
C PRO A 107 -36.10 -27.94 -2.89
N ASP A 108 -35.82 -26.93 -2.06
CA ASP A 108 -34.49 -26.31 -1.89
C ASP A 108 -33.36 -27.31 -1.59
N ALA A 109 -33.66 -28.42 -0.91
CA ALA A 109 -32.68 -29.45 -0.56
C ALA A 109 -31.98 -30.05 -1.79
N ASN A 110 -32.65 -30.07 -2.94
CA ASN A 110 -32.14 -30.65 -4.19
C ASN A 110 -31.45 -29.63 -5.08
N ALA A 111 -31.42 -28.34 -4.71
CA ALA A 111 -30.86 -27.25 -5.51
C ALA A 111 -29.44 -27.51 -6.02
N ARG A 112 -28.62 -28.16 -5.18
CA ARG A 112 -27.19 -28.39 -5.43
C ARG A 112 -26.88 -29.37 -6.55
N GLN A 113 -27.83 -30.22 -6.92
CA GLN A 113 -27.61 -31.30 -7.90
C GLN A 113 -28.01 -30.91 -9.32
N PHE A 114 -28.75 -29.81 -9.48
CA PHE A 114 -29.22 -29.37 -10.78
C PHE A 114 -28.37 -28.22 -11.30
N PRO A 115 -28.07 -28.21 -12.61
CA PRO A 115 -27.35 -27.10 -13.23
C PRO A 115 -28.17 -25.82 -13.07
N ALA A 116 -27.55 -24.79 -12.51
CA ALA A 116 -28.11 -23.45 -12.41
C ALA A 116 -27.79 -22.67 -13.69
N VAL A 117 -28.26 -21.42 -13.79
CA VAL A 117 -27.72 -20.51 -14.81
C VAL A 117 -26.26 -20.26 -14.45
N ASP A 118 -25.36 -20.85 -15.23
CA ASP A 118 -23.93 -20.81 -14.99
C ASP A 118 -23.31 -19.55 -15.62
N LEU A 119 -22.64 -18.75 -14.80
CA LEU A 119 -21.89 -17.54 -15.18
C LEU A 119 -22.68 -16.52 -16.03
N PRO A 120 -23.80 -15.96 -15.52
CA PRO A 120 -24.45 -14.85 -16.21
C PRO A 120 -23.52 -13.62 -16.23
N ASP A 121 -23.42 -12.94 -17.38
CA ASP A 121 -22.66 -11.67 -17.52
C ASP A 121 -23.13 -10.60 -16.53
N ARG A 122 -24.42 -10.65 -16.14
CA ARG A 122 -25.01 -9.77 -15.13
C ARG A 122 -25.93 -10.57 -14.22
N VAL A 123 -25.63 -10.52 -12.93
CA VAL A 123 -26.52 -11.02 -11.89
C VAL A 123 -27.57 -9.95 -11.60
N SER A 124 -28.84 -10.26 -11.82
CA SER A 124 -29.93 -9.33 -11.51
C SER A 124 -30.06 -9.12 -10.00
N ALA A 125 -30.34 -7.88 -9.60
CA ALA A 125 -30.43 -7.50 -8.19
C ALA A 125 -31.73 -7.95 -7.52
N THR A 126 -32.75 -8.28 -8.31
CA THR A 126 -34.12 -8.52 -7.85
C THR A 126 -34.66 -9.90 -8.20
N SER A 127 -33.95 -10.66 -9.03
CA SER A 127 -34.42 -11.99 -9.42
C SER A 127 -34.05 -13.03 -8.39
N ASP A 128 -34.94 -13.98 -8.16
CA ASP A 128 -34.74 -15.09 -7.23
C ASP A 128 -34.42 -16.41 -7.97
N GLU A 129 -33.89 -16.32 -9.20
CA GLU A 129 -33.35 -17.48 -9.92
C GLU A 129 -32.04 -17.97 -9.30
N MET A 130 -31.83 -19.28 -9.32
CA MET A 130 -30.57 -19.88 -8.91
C MET A 130 -29.49 -19.59 -9.94
N VAL A 131 -28.37 -19.01 -9.50
CA VAL A 131 -27.23 -18.67 -10.34
C VAL A 131 -25.94 -19.15 -9.70
N THR A 132 -24.99 -19.58 -10.53
CA THR A 132 -23.63 -19.87 -10.09
C THR A 132 -22.69 -18.82 -10.66
N GLN A 133 -22.05 -18.05 -9.77
CA GLN A 133 -21.09 -17.01 -10.12
C GLN A 133 -19.68 -17.41 -9.66
N VAL A 134 -18.71 -17.14 -10.53
CA VAL A 134 -17.29 -17.21 -10.22
C VAL A 134 -16.78 -15.78 -10.05
N LEU A 135 -16.13 -15.50 -8.93
CA LEU A 135 -15.63 -14.17 -8.54
C LEU A 135 -14.12 -14.24 -8.30
N ASP A 136 -13.38 -13.39 -9.00
CA ASP A 136 -11.96 -13.21 -8.80
C ASP A 136 -11.73 -12.17 -7.70
N VAL A 137 -11.03 -12.55 -6.64
CA VAL A 137 -10.70 -11.67 -5.51
C VAL A 137 -9.24 -11.27 -5.63
N HIS A 138 -8.90 -9.99 -5.51
CA HIS A 138 -7.55 -9.51 -5.84
C HIS A 138 -6.73 -9.19 -4.59
N ASN A 139 -7.33 -8.58 -3.59
CA ASN A 139 -6.64 -8.04 -2.43
C ASN A 139 -6.75 -8.96 -1.20
N VAL A 140 -7.88 -9.65 -1.04
CA VAL A 140 -8.12 -10.56 0.09
C VAL A 140 -8.07 -12.02 -0.36
N SER A 141 -7.60 -12.92 0.53
CA SER A 141 -7.64 -14.36 0.24
C SER A 141 -9.08 -14.88 0.25
N ALA A 142 -9.49 -15.54 -0.84
CA ALA A 142 -10.80 -16.17 -0.97
C ALA A 142 -11.07 -17.17 0.16
N ALA A 143 -10.03 -17.88 0.64
CA ALA A 143 -10.15 -18.81 1.77
C ALA A 143 -10.52 -18.13 3.09
N GLN A 144 -10.07 -16.89 3.29
CA GLN A 144 -10.41 -16.08 4.47
C GLN A 144 -11.82 -15.50 4.40
N LEU A 145 -12.33 -15.24 3.19
CA LEU A 145 -13.69 -14.73 2.99
C LEU A 145 -14.76 -15.79 3.28
N VAL A 146 -14.50 -17.08 3.03
CA VAL A 146 -15.47 -18.16 3.24
C VAL A 146 -16.10 -18.17 4.64
N PRO A 147 -15.35 -18.20 5.75
CA PRO A 147 -15.95 -18.20 7.08
C PRO A 147 -16.69 -16.91 7.42
N MET A 148 -16.30 -15.77 6.85
CA MET A 148 -16.96 -14.48 7.07
C MET A 148 -18.30 -14.38 6.30
N LEU A 149 -18.38 -14.99 5.13
CA LEU A 149 -19.56 -14.94 4.26
C LEU A 149 -20.53 -16.10 4.51
N ARG A 150 -20.08 -17.22 5.09
CA ARG A 150 -20.91 -18.40 5.37
C ARG A 150 -22.22 -18.09 6.12
N PRO A 151 -22.28 -17.17 7.11
CA PRO A 151 -23.55 -16.82 7.78
C PRO A 151 -24.57 -16.11 6.88
N MET A 152 -24.15 -15.55 5.73
CA MET A 152 -25.01 -14.84 4.79
C MET A 152 -25.57 -15.75 3.68
N ILE A 153 -25.17 -17.02 3.66
CA ILE A 153 -25.59 -18.02 2.68
C ILE A 153 -26.58 -18.96 3.34
N ALA A 154 -27.68 -19.21 2.66
CA ALA A 154 -28.68 -20.16 3.13
C ALA A 154 -28.16 -21.60 3.08
N GLN A 155 -28.85 -22.52 3.76
CA GLN A 155 -28.42 -23.92 3.82
C GLN A 155 -28.40 -24.62 2.45
N TYR A 156 -29.12 -24.12 1.45
CA TYR A 156 -29.13 -24.64 0.09
C TYR A 156 -27.99 -24.09 -0.77
N GLY A 157 -27.48 -22.89 -0.46
CA GLY A 157 -26.40 -22.25 -1.19
C GLY A 157 -25.08 -23.01 -1.05
N HIS A 158 -24.19 -22.77 -2.01
CA HIS A 158 -22.84 -23.31 -2.04
C HIS A 158 -21.83 -22.18 -2.13
N LEU A 159 -20.82 -22.24 -1.26
CA LEU A 159 -19.69 -21.32 -1.25
C LEU A 159 -18.42 -22.12 -1.12
N ALA A 160 -17.58 -22.04 -2.14
CA ALA A 160 -16.29 -22.67 -2.17
C ALA A 160 -15.24 -21.65 -2.62
N ALA A 161 -14.09 -21.63 -1.96
CA ALA A 161 -12.93 -20.92 -2.43
C ALA A 161 -11.96 -21.91 -3.08
N TYR A 162 -11.31 -21.48 -4.15
CA TYR A 162 -10.18 -22.16 -4.74
C TYR A 162 -8.91 -21.35 -4.47
N PRO A 163 -8.09 -21.75 -3.47
CA PRO A 163 -6.97 -20.93 -3.01
C PRO A 163 -5.87 -20.71 -4.05
N ALA A 164 -5.67 -21.63 -4.98
CA ALA A 164 -4.52 -21.56 -5.90
C ALA A 164 -4.65 -20.44 -6.94
N SER A 165 -5.87 -20.10 -7.36
CA SER A 165 -6.15 -18.95 -8.24
C SER A 165 -6.93 -17.83 -7.54
N ASN A 166 -7.08 -17.90 -6.21
CA ASN A 166 -7.84 -16.95 -5.39
C ASN A 166 -9.27 -16.67 -5.89
N ILE A 167 -9.93 -17.70 -6.39
CA ILE A 167 -11.29 -17.62 -6.93
C ILE A 167 -12.30 -18.01 -5.86
N LEU A 168 -13.44 -17.33 -5.85
CA LEU A 168 -14.60 -17.66 -5.03
C LEU A 168 -15.77 -18.08 -5.93
N ILE A 169 -16.27 -19.29 -5.70
CA ILE A 169 -17.44 -19.85 -6.38
C ILE A 169 -18.63 -19.72 -5.44
N ILE A 170 -19.66 -19.01 -5.90
CA ILE A 170 -20.91 -18.78 -5.16
C ILE A 170 -22.06 -19.31 -5.98
N SER A 171 -22.87 -20.20 -5.41
CA SER A 171 -24.14 -20.64 -6.00
C SER A 171 -25.27 -20.38 -5.00
N ASP A 172 -26.17 -19.45 -5.35
CA ASP A 172 -27.30 -19.00 -4.52
C ASP A 172 -28.30 -18.27 -5.44
N HIS A 173 -29.38 -17.70 -4.89
CA HIS A 173 -30.27 -16.82 -5.61
C HIS A 173 -29.54 -15.58 -6.13
N ALA A 174 -29.89 -15.11 -7.32
CA ALA A 174 -29.28 -13.94 -7.95
C ALA A 174 -29.32 -12.68 -7.06
N SER A 175 -30.43 -12.44 -6.37
CA SER A 175 -30.57 -11.33 -5.40
C SER A 175 -29.53 -11.40 -4.27
N ASN A 176 -29.26 -12.60 -3.71
CA ASN A 176 -28.26 -12.81 -2.66
C ASN A 176 -26.82 -12.77 -3.20
N VAL A 177 -26.56 -13.38 -4.36
CA VAL A 177 -25.25 -13.32 -5.03
C VAL A 177 -24.86 -11.87 -5.34
N ASN A 178 -25.79 -11.05 -5.83
CA ASN A 178 -25.53 -9.63 -6.08
C ASN A 178 -25.27 -8.84 -4.78
N ARG A 179 -25.95 -9.18 -3.68
CA ARG A 179 -25.64 -8.63 -2.35
C ARG A 179 -24.23 -9.03 -1.89
N MET A 180 -23.86 -10.29 -2.02
CA MET A 180 -22.53 -10.80 -1.67
C MET A 180 -21.44 -10.15 -2.52
N MET A 181 -21.62 -10.04 -3.83
CA MET A 181 -20.68 -9.38 -4.73
C MET A 181 -20.40 -7.93 -4.30
N ARG A 182 -21.42 -7.15 -3.94
CA ARG A 182 -21.24 -5.78 -3.43
C ARG A 182 -20.46 -5.73 -2.11
N ILE A 183 -20.69 -6.69 -1.22
CA ILE A 183 -19.97 -6.80 0.05
C ILE A 183 -18.50 -7.16 -0.21
N ILE A 184 -18.26 -8.17 -1.07
CA ILE A 184 -16.92 -8.62 -1.44
C ILE A 184 -16.14 -7.47 -2.08
N GLN A 185 -16.72 -6.78 -3.06
CA GLN A 185 -16.08 -5.61 -3.70
C GLN A 185 -15.72 -4.52 -2.68
N ARG A 186 -16.58 -4.28 -1.69
CA ARG A 186 -16.31 -3.29 -0.63
C ARG A 186 -15.18 -3.74 0.29
N ILE A 187 -15.09 -5.04 0.60
CA ILE A 187 -14.01 -5.60 1.43
C ILE A 187 -12.68 -5.62 0.67
N ASP A 188 -12.69 -6.01 -0.61
CA ASP A 188 -11.49 -6.11 -1.45
C ASP A 188 -10.83 -4.73 -1.64
N GLN A 189 -11.62 -3.68 -1.87
CA GLN A 189 -11.10 -2.29 -1.97
C GLN A 189 -10.45 -1.77 -0.69
N VAL A 190 -10.93 -2.18 0.49
CA VAL A 190 -10.39 -1.69 1.78
C VAL A 190 -9.01 -2.29 2.07
N MET A 191 -8.74 -3.49 1.58
CA MET A 191 -7.49 -4.20 1.83
C MET A 191 -6.46 -4.00 0.70
N ASN A 192 -6.49 -2.86 0.02
CA ASN A 192 -5.58 -2.64 -1.10
C ASN A 192 -4.12 -2.52 -0.64
N GLN A 193 -3.30 -3.52 -1.00
CA GLN A 193 -1.87 -3.59 -0.68
C GLN A 193 -1.01 -3.06 -1.85
N ASP A 194 -1.33 -1.86 -2.32
CA ASP A 194 -0.53 -1.22 -3.37
C ASP A 194 0.92 -1.00 -2.90
N VAL A 195 1.86 -1.12 -3.86
CA VAL A 195 3.26 -0.78 -3.65
C VAL A 195 3.50 0.67 -4.06
N GLU A 196 3.99 1.49 -3.15
CA GLU A 196 4.41 2.88 -3.39
C GLU A 196 5.93 2.99 -3.29
N ILE A 197 6.52 3.78 -4.19
CA ILE A 197 7.96 4.03 -4.25
C ILE A 197 8.21 5.45 -3.75
N VAL A 198 9.01 5.59 -2.69
CA VAL A 198 9.40 6.88 -2.11
C VAL A 198 10.91 7.09 -2.33
N PRO A 199 11.34 8.01 -3.22
CA PRO A 199 12.75 8.34 -3.37
C PRO A 199 13.25 9.18 -2.18
N LEU A 200 14.49 8.92 -1.73
CA LEU A 200 15.14 9.67 -0.66
C LEU A 200 16.24 10.58 -1.23
N GLN A 201 16.37 11.78 -0.68
CA GLN A 201 17.36 12.78 -1.14
C GLN A 201 18.59 12.88 -0.23
N ASN A 202 18.42 12.80 1.08
CA ASN A 202 19.46 13.07 2.07
C ASN A 202 19.88 11.80 2.82
N ALA A 203 18.93 10.94 3.18
CA ALA A 203 19.17 9.72 3.94
C ALA A 203 19.37 8.49 3.03
N SER A 204 20.11 7.50 3.54
CA SER A 204 20.27 6.21 2.87
C SER A 204 19.04 5.31 3.08
N ALA A 205 18.53 4.71 2.01
CA ALA A 205 17.37 3.82 2.06
C ALA A 205 17.56 2.66 3.05
N ALA A 206 18.73 2.02 3.08
CA ALA A 206 19.04 0.96 4.03
C ALA A 206 18.93 1.39 5.50
N GLU A 207 19.36 2.61 5.83
CA GLU A 207 19.30 3.14 7.19
C GLU A 207 17.87 3.48 7.60
N VAL A 208 17.12 4.16 6.72
CA VAL A 208 15.72 4.50 6.96
C VAL A 208 14.88 3.25 7.20
N VAL A 209 15.04 2.21 6.36
CA VAL A 209 14.28 0.96 6.52
C VAL A 209 14.64 0.22 7.81
N ARG A 210 15.89 0.26 8.26
CA ARG A 210 16.29 -0.30 9.57
C ARG A 210 15.60 0.43 10.72
N VAL A 211 15.60 1.76 10.70
CA VAL A 211 14.94 2.58 11.74
C VAL A 211 13.43 2.32 11.73
N VAL A 212 12.81 2.37 10.56
CA VAL A 212 11.36 2.10 10.39
C VAL A 212 11.00 0.71 10.88
N ASN A 213 11.77 -0.32 10.51
CA ASN A 213 11.55 -1.68 11.00
C ASN A 213 11.73 -1.77 12.52
N SER A 214 12.69 -1.06 13.11
CA SER A 214 12.85 -1.06 14.57
C SER A 214 11.66 -0.42 15.30
N VAL A 215 11.06 0.64 14.73
CA VAL A 215 9.87 1.30 15.29
C VAL A 215 8.64 0.40 15.17
N TYR A 216 8.48 -0.30 14.04
CA TYR A 216 7.29 -1.13 13.77
C TYR A 216 7.41 -2.58 14.25
N GLN A 217 8.61 -3.11 14.51
CA GLN A 217 8.79 -4.45 15.10
C GLN A 217 8.15 -4.55 16.50
N GLY A 218 8.02 -3.45 17.24
CA GLY A 218 7.25 -3.39 18.50
C GLY A 218 5.72 -3.35 18.31
N ALA A 219 5.24 -3.05 17.10
CA ALA A 219 3.82 -2.86 16.78
C ALA A 219 3.22 -3.97 15.89
N ALA A 220 4.00 -5.01 15.56
CA ALA A 220 3.64 -6.09 14.64
C ALA A 220 2.56 -7.07 15.18
N ALA A 221 1.88 -6.74 16.28
CA ALA A 221 0.83 -7.57 16.89
C ALA A 221 -0.58 -7.34 16.30
N GLU A 222 -0.81 -6.26 15.53
CA GLU A 222 -2.07 -6.04 14.82
C GLU A 222 -1.90 -6.37 13.34
N GLY A 223 -2.73 -7.28 12.82
CA GLY A 223 -2.61 -7.99 11.53
C GLY A 223 -2.64 -7.16 10.23
N ALA A 224 -2.22 -5.90 10.25
CA ALA A 224 -1.91 -5.11 9.07
C ALA A 224 -0.38 -5.02 8.90
N MET A 225 0.22 -6.08 8.37
CA MET A 225 1.67 -6.10 8.12
C MET A 225 2.01 -5.17 6.96
N VAL A 226 2.49 -3.97 7.29
CA VAL A 226 3.12 -3.09 6.31
C VAL A 226 4.53 -3.61 6.06
N LYS A 227 4.83 -3.96 4.82
CA LYS A 227 6.16 -4.43 4.44
C LYS A 227 6.93 -3.29 3.78
N VAL A 228 8.09 -3.00 4.36
CA VAL A 228 8.99 -1.92 3.95
C VAL A 228 10.29 -2.55 3.46
N VAL A 229 10.71 -2.21 2.24
CA VAL A 229 11.92 -2.73 1.60
C VAL A 229 12.73 -1.56 1.04
N ALA A 230 14.05 -1.59 1.22
CA ALA A 230 14.96 -0.61 0.61
C ALA A 230 15.42 -1.09 -0.78
N ASP A 231 15.43 -0.18 -1.76
CA ASP A 231 16.20 -0.30 -3.00
C ASP A 231 17.39 0.66 -2.93
N ASP A 232 18.56 0.11 -2.65
CA ASP A 232 19.81 0.87 -2.53
C ASP A 232 20.30 1.42 -3.87
N ARG A 233 19.89 0.83 -5.01
CA ARG A 233 20.34 1.25 -6.34
C ARG A 233 19.73 2.58 -6.75
N SER A 234 18.45 2.79 -6.45
CA SER A 234 17.73 4.06 -6.69
C SER A 234 17.58 4.92 -5.45
N ASN A 235 18.21 4.52 -4.33
CA ASN A 235 18.04 5.14 -3.01
C ASN A 235 16.57 5.43 -2.69
N SER A 236 15.71 4.42 -2.83
CA SER A 236 14.27 4.54 -2.66
C SER A 236 13.71 3.48 -1.73
N VAL A 237 12.66 3.82 -1.00
CA VAL A 237 11.96 2.91 -0.09
C VAL A 237 10.66 2.46 -0.75
N LEU A 238 10.47 1.15 -0.83
CA LEU A 238 9.25 0.49 -1.27
C LEU A 238 8.35 0.25 -0.06
N LEU A 239 7.14 0.78 -0.11
CA LEU A 239 6.11 0.65 0.91
C LEU A 239 4.98 -0.20 0.36
N SER A 240 4.64 -1.30 1.03
CA SER A 240 3.50 -2.14 0.68
C SER A 240 2.58 -2.31 1.87
N GLY A 241 1.31 -1.91 1.71
CA GLY A 241 0.32 -1.96 2.79
C GLY A 241 -0.84 -0.99 2.57
N GLU A 242 -1.73 -0.93 3.58
CA GLU A 242 -2.93 -0.08 3.57
C GLU A 242 -2.57 1.41 3.39
N GLN A 243 -3.44 2.16 2.71
CA GLN A 243 -3.25 3.58 2.43
C GLN A 243 -3.01 4.42 3.70
N SER A 244 -3.75 4.18 4.79
CA SER A 244 -3.60 4.94 6.04
C SER A 244 -2.20 4.78 6.64
N GLN A 245 -1.66 3.56 6.62
CA GLN A 245 -0.33 3.27 7.14
C GLN A 245 0.77 3.80 6.22
N ARG A 246 0.60 3.70 4.89
CA ARG A 246 1.54 4.28 3.92
C ARG A 246 1.68 5.78 4.10
N LEU A 247 0.59 6.50 4.33
CA LEU A 247 0.63 7.94 4.60
C LEU A 247 1.42 8.27 5.87
N ARG A 248 1.23 7.48 6.94
CA ARG A 248 1.96 7.63 8.20
C ARG A 248 3.46 7.35 8.02
N LEU A 249 3.80 6.28 7.31
CA LEU A 249 5.18 5.91 6.98
C LEU A 249 5.85 6.95 6.08
N ARG A 250 5.13 7.49 5.09
CA ARG A 250 5.62 8.57 4.24
C ARG A 250 5.95 9.83 5.06
N ALA A 251 5.11 10.19 6.03
CA ALA A 251 5.39 11.30 6.92
C ALA A 251 6.63 11.05 7.80
N LEU A 252 6.77 9.83 8.34
CA LEU A 252 7.97 9.43 9.10
C LEU A 252 9.23 9.46 8.24
N ILE A 253 9.16 8.90 7.03
CA ILE A 253 10.27 8.89 6.07
C ILE A 253 10.66 10.32 5.68
N ALA A 254 9.69 11.19 5.41
CA ALA A 254 9.98 12.60 5.11
C ALA A 254 10.65 13.34 6.27
N HIS A 255 10.34 12.96 7.52
CA HIS A 255 11.01 13.50 8.69
C HIS A 255 12.44 12.97 8.85
N LEU A 256 12.65 11.69 8.54
CA LEU A 256 13.97 11.05 8.57
C LEU A 256 14.87 11.47 7.39
N ASP A 257 14.29 11.85 6.25
CA ASP A 257 15.00 12.35 5.06
C ASP A 257 15.32 13.86 5.15
N THR A 258 15.46 14.37 6.37
CA THR A 258 15.99 15.72 6.61
C THR A 258 17.51 15.70 6.52
N PRO A 259 18.15 16.78 6.06
CA PRO A 259 19.61 16.85 6.06
C PRO A 259 20.08 16.74 7.52
N LEU A 260 20.75 15.64 7.84
CA LEU A 260 21.39 15.50 9.15
C LEU A 260 22.52 16.52 9.24
N GLU A 261 22.42 17.47 10.17
CA GLU A 261 23.58 18.23 10.67
C GLU A 261 24.61 17.32 11.39
N SER A 262 24.36 16.01 11.43
CA SER A 262 25.22 14.99 12.05
C SER A 262 26.40 14.54 11.19
N GLY A 263 26.75 15.23 10.11
CA GLY A 263 28.10 15.12 9.55
C GLY A 263 28.99 16.02 10.38
N GLY A 264 29.89 15.44 11.20
CA GLY A 264 30.74 16.18 12.14
C GLY A 264 31.22 17.51 11.54
N ASP A 265 30.75 18.62 12.11
CA ASP A 265 30.96 19.96 11.58
C ASP A 265 32.45 20.17 11.39
N THR A 266 32.90 20.20 10.13
CA THR A 266 34.33 20.30 9.83
C THR A 266 34.68 21.78 9.81
N ARG A 267 35.40 22.22 10.83
CA ARG A 267 35.80 23.62 10.96
C ARG A 267 37.30 23.77 10.79
N VAL A 268 37.69 24.77 10.00
CA VAL A 268 39.08 25.16 9.79
C VAL A 268 39.40 26.34 10.69
N ARG A 269 40.43 26.21 11.53
CA ARG A 269 40.90 27.30 12.41
C ARG A 269 42.35 27.66 12.09
N TYR A 270 42.59 28.93 11.79
CA TYR A 270 43.92 29.50 11.61
C TYR A 270 44.56 29.85 12.97
N LEU A 271 45.83 29.46 13.17
CA LEU A 271 46.60 29.74 14.39
C LEU A 271 47.55 30.93 14.15
N HIS A 272 47.68 31.81 15.14
CA HIS A 272 48.48 33.04 15.03
C HIS A 272 49.86 32.95 15.69
N TYR A 273 49.96 32.26 16.83
CA TYR A 273 51.16 32.20 17.67
C TYR A 273 51.67 30.76 17.87
N ALA A 274 50.78 29.76 17.80
CA ALA A 274 51.12 28.34 17.89
C ALA A 274 51.27 27.69 16.50
N ASN A 275 52.14 26.67 16.40
CA ASN A 275 52.37 25.91 15.17
C ASN A 275 51.40 24.72 15.08
N ALA A 276 50.61 24.64 14.00
CA ALA A 276 49.61 23.60 13.79
C ALA A 276 50.18 22.17 13.83
N GLU A 277 51.35 21.93 13.21
CA GLU A 277 52.02 20.62 13.18
C GLU A 277 52.36 20.08 14.58
N LYS A 278 52.77 20.98 15.49
CA LYS A 278 53.15 20.59 16.86
C LYS A 278 51.93 20.43 17.78
N MET A 279 50.81 20.99 17.38
CA MET A 279 49.58 21.08 18.17
C MET A 279 48.63 19.92 17.84
N ALA A 280 48.49 19.57 16.57
CA ALA A 280 47.64 18.47 16.10
C ALA A 280 47.83 17.14 16.86
N PRO A 281 49.05 16.62 17.11
CA PRO A 281 49.20 15.36 17.86
C PRO A 281 48.76 15.49 19.31
N LYS A 282 48.99 16.63 19.96
CA LYS A 282 48.58 16.88 21.35
C LYS A 282 47.06 17.02 21.48
N LEU A 283 46.44 17.71 20.54
CA LEU A 283 44.99 17.83 20.45
C LEU A 283 44.34 16.49 20.13
N LYS A 284 44.93 15.69 19.25
CA LYS A 284 44.47 14.32 18.94
C LYS A 284 44.48 13.44 20.19
N GLU A 285 45.57 13.46 20.96
CA GLU A 285 45.67 12.72 22.23
C GLU A 285 44.61 13.18 23.26
N GLN A 286 44.44 14.50 23.41
CA GLN A 286 43.44 15.06 24.31
C GLN A 286 42.01 14.70 23.89
N ILE A 287 41.70 14.75 22.60
CA ILE A 287 40.38 14.39 22.05
C ILE A 287 40.11 12.88 22.23
N THR A 288 41.12 12.03 22.05
CA THR A 288 40.99 10.60 22.38
C THR A 288 40.78 10.37 23.87
N GLY A 289 41.37 11.19 24.75
CA GLY A 289 41.12 11.15 26.20
C GLY A 289 39.69 11.60 26.57
N ILE A 290 39.19 12.67 25.95
CA ILE A 290 37.83 13.20 26.18
C ILE A 290 36.76 12.22 25.67
N THR A 291 36.98 11.59 24.52
CA THR A 291 36.06 10.59 23.94
C THR A 291 36.04 9.29 24.76
N GLN A 292 37.18 8.86 25.33
CA GLN A 292 37.23 7.72 26.25
C GLN A 292 36.56 8.03 27.60
N ALA A 293 36.72 9.25 28.13
CA ALA A 293 36.03 9.68 29.35
C ALA A 293 34.50 9.78 29.15
N ALA A 294 34.05 10.20 27.97
CA ALA A 294 32.63 10.22 27.61
C ALA A 294 32.04 8.81 27.42
N ALA A 295 32.84 7.84 26.98
CA ALA A 295 32.44 6.44 26.85
C ALA A 295 32.37 5.68 28.20
N GLY A 296 32.92 6.23 29.28
CA GLY A 296 32.96 5.62 30.61
C GLY A 296 31.66 5.72 31.43
N ALA A 297 30.62 6.37 30.91
CA ALA A 297 29.34 6.56 31.61
C ALA A 297 28.21 5.63 31.12
N GLY A 298 28.53 4.55 30.40
CA GLY A 298 27.56 3.55 29.93
C GLY A 298 27.97 2.13 30.31
N ALA A 299 27.06 1.40 30.97
CA ALA A 299 27.26 0.02 31.42
C ALA A 299 27.70 -0.93 30.27
N PRO A 300 28.56 -1.93 30.54
CA PRO A 300 29.03 -2.86 29.52
C PRO A 300 27.90 -3.84 29.16
N GLY A 301 27.31 -3.71 27.97
CA GLY A 301 26.36 -4.71 27.47
C GLY A 301 25.45 -4.33 26.30
N ALA A 302 25.33 -3.06 25.91
CA ALA A 302 24.46 -2.68 24.79
C ALA A 302 25.25 -2.53 23.48
N GLN A 303 24.91 -3.35 22.50
CA GLN A 303 25.43 -3.27 21.13
C GLN A 303 25.20 -1.86 20.58
N ALA A 304 26.29 -1.22 20.15
CA ALA A 304 26.32 0.19 19.78
C ALA A 304 25.48 0.46 18.53
N SER A 305 24.50 1.35 18.67
CA SER A 305 23.89 2.07 17.55
C SER A 305 24.98 2.85 16.79
N PRO A 306 24.91 2.95 15.45
CA PRO A 306 25.93 3.63 14.62
C PRO A 306 26.13 5.12 14.98
N LEU A 307 25.18 5.75 15.68
CA LEU A 307 25.31 7.10 16.23
C LEU A 307 26.43 7.20 17.29
N ALA A 308 26.69 6.15 18.08
CA ALA A 308 27.77 6.13 19.07
C ALA A 308 29.16 5.94 18.43
N GLN A 309 29.22 5.50 17.17
CA GLN A 309 30.46 5.37 16.41
C GLN A 309 30.90 6.73 15.84
N ALA A 310 29.96 7.62 15.50
CA ALA A 310 30.25 8.97 15.03
C ALA A 310 30.83 9.86 16.14
N GLU A 311 30.42 9.64 17.41
CA GLU A 311 31.03 10.32 18.55
C GLU A 311 32.48 9.89 18.84
N LYS A 312 32.90 8.72 18.33
CA LYS A 312 34.29 8.23 18.49
C LYS A 312 35.28 8.88 17.53
N ASN A 313 34.82 9.44 16.43
CA ASN A 313 35.70 9.84 15.32
C ASN A 313 35.81 11.35 15.21
N ALA A 314 36.33 11.99 16.26
CA ALA A 314 36.85 13.34 16.11
C ALA A 314 38.24 13.28 15.46
N MET A 315 38.38 13.84 14.27
CA MET A 315 39.60 13.83 13.47
C MET A 315 40.23 15.23 13.44
N VAL A 316 41.53 15.33 13.68
CA VAL A 316 42.29 16.60 13.64
C VAL A 316 43.49 16.47 12.72
N TRP A 317 43.53 17.32 11.71
CA TRP A 317 44.60 17.38 10.71
C TRP A 317 45.22 18.77 10.78
N ALA A 318 46.55 18.86 10.69
CA ALA A 318 47.24 20.13 10.53
C ALA A 318 47.48 20.39 9.04
N ASP A 319 47.22 21.62 8.59
CA ASP A 319 47.73 22.16 7.33
C ASP A 319 48.94 23.05 7.65
N PRO A 320 50.17 22.59 7.35
CA PRO A 320 51.39 23.37 7.56
C PRO A 320 51.47 24.63 6.69
N THR A 321 50.86 24.60 5.51
CA THR A 321 50.98 25.67 4.51
C THR A 321 50.33 26.96 5.00
N ASN A 322 49.16 26.83 5.62
CA ASN A 322 48.37 27.94 6.12
C ASN A 322 48.40 28.08 7.65
N ASN A 323 49.24 27.30 8.34
CA ASN A 323 49.25 27.17 9.80
C ASN A 323 47.84 27.02 10.40
N ALA A 324 47.07 26.07 9.86
CA ALA A 324 45.67 25.87 10.22
C ALA A 324 45.41 24.46 10.75
N LEU A 325 44.40 24.33 11.61
CA LEU A 325 43.88 23.05 12.10
C LEU A 325 42.51 22.79 11.47
N VAL A 326 42.40 21.67 10.77
CA VAL A 326 41.12 21.14 10.27
C VAL A 326 40.62 20.13 11.29
N ILE A 327 39.46 20.41 11.87
CA ILE A 327 38.89 19.62 12.95
C ILE A 327 37.52 19.15 12.48
N THR A 328 37.31 17.84 12.46
CA THR A 328 36.02 17.20 12.21
C THR A 328 35.59 16.55 13.51
N ALA A 329 34.56 17.07 14.18
CA ALA A 329 34.11 16.52 15.46
C ALA A 329 32.62 16.81 15.69
N PRO A 330 31.93 16.02 16.53
CA PRO A 330 30.58 16.36 17.00
C PRO A 330 30.54 17.76 17.65
N PRO A 331 29.42 18.49 17.55
CA PRO A 331 29.32 19.89 17.97
C PRO A 331 29.76 20.12 19.42
N LYS A 332 29.43 19.20 20.33
CA LYS A 332 29.80 19.26 21.74
C LYS A 332 31.32 19.23 21.98
N ILE A 333 32.03 18.33 21.32
CA ILE A 333 33.50 18.21 21.42
C ILE A 333 34.15 19.39 20.70
N MET A 334 33.57 19.78 19.56
CA MET A 334 34.02 20.86 18.71
C MET A 334 34.03 22.21 19.45
N HIS A 335 33.09 22.49 20.35
CA HIS A 335 33.16 23.68 21.23
C HIS A 335 34.31 23.59 22.24
N ALA A 336 34.44 22.47 22.95
CA ALA A 336 35.51 22.29 23.95
C ALA A 336 36.91 22.38 23.34
N VAL A 337 37.11 21.86 22.13
CA VAL A 337 38.39 21.94 21.42
C VAL A 337 38.73 23.39 21.03
N MET A 338 37.73 24.19 20.61
CA MET A 338 37.98 25.60 20.30
C MET A 338 38.41 26.39 21.53
N ASP A 339 37.76 26.18 22.69
CA ASP A 339 38.15 26.85 23.94
C ASP A 339 39.59 26.52 24.36
N ILE A 340 40.05 25.28 24.11
CA ILE A 340 41.43 24.85 24.37
C ILE A 340 42.39 25.53 23.41
N ILE A 341 42.06 25.61 22.12
CA ILE A 341 42.90 26.26 21.11
C ILE A 341 43.07 27.74 21.45
N ASP A 342 41.99 28.44 21.83
CA ASP A 342 42.03 29.86 22.18
C ASP A 342 42.95 30.15 23.38
N LYS A 343 43.03 29.22 24.35
CA LYS A 343 43.94 29.34 25.51
C LYS A 343 45.39 28.99 25.18
N LEU A 344 45.63 28.19 24.14
CA LEU A 344 46.95 27.66 23.80
C LEU A 344 47.65 28.50 22.72
N ASP A 345 46.87 29.21 21.89
CA ASP A 345 47.34 30.15 20.88
C ASP A 345 47.60 31.55 21.47
N ILE A 346 48.52 31.65 22.43
CA ILE A 346 48.91 32.92 23.07
C ILE A 346 50.36 33.30 22.72
N ARG A 347 50.65 34.61 22.76
CA ARG A 347 52.00 35.14 22.56
C ARG A 347 52.93 34.68 23.70
N ARG A 348 54.04 34.04 23.37
CA ARG A 348 55.05 33.59 24.33
C ARG A 348 55.99 34.73 24.73
N PRO A 349 56.27 34.94 26.04
CA PRO A 349 57.30 35.88 26.47
C PRO A 349 58.68 35.36 26.07
N GLN A 350 59.55 36.25 25.59
CA GLN A 350 60.93 35.93 25.27
C GLN A 350 61.81 36.17 26.50
N VAL A 351 62.74 35.24 26.78
CA VAL A 351 63.71 35.36 27.88
C VAL A 351 65.09 35.55 27.27
N LEU A 352 65.78 36.62 27.66
CA LEU A 352 67.18 36.84 27.31
C LEU A 352 68.06 36.11 28.35
N VAL A 353 68.94 35.24 27.89
CA VAL A 353 69.91 34.54 28.75
C VAL A 353 71.30 35.03 28.39
N GLU A 354 71.94 35.74 29.31
CA GLU A 354 73.35 36.14 29.20
C GLU A 354 74.22 35.13 29.96
N ALA A 355 75.20 34.55 29.28
CA ALA A 355 76.20 33.69 29.90
C ALA A 355 77.58 34.31 29.69
N ILE A 356 78.27 34.63 30.79
CA ILE A 356 79.67 35.06 30.78
C ILE A 356 80.52 33.84 31.06
N ILE A 357 81.39 33.48 30.11
CA ILE A 357 82.36 32.39 30.26
C ILE A 357 83.71 33.04 30.54
N ALA A 358 84.29 32.74 31.71
CA ALA A 358 85.64 33.16 32.08
C ALA A 358 86.53 31.92 32.18
N GLU A 359 87.59 31.89 31.38
CA GLU A 359 88.63 30.85 31.39
C GLU A 359 89.89 31.42 32.05
N VAL A 360 90.55 30.62 32.90
CA VAL A 360 91.81 30.99 33.56
C VAL A 360 92.83 29.89 33.27
N ASP A 361 93.80 30.18 32.41
CA ASP A 361 94.97 29.34 32.20
C ASP A 361 96.10 29.73 33.16
N VAL A 362 96.72 28.74 33.80
CA VAL A 362 97.90 28.93 34.67
C VAL A 362 99.01 27.99 34.20
N ASP A 363 100.00 28.54 33.49
CA ASP A 363 101.25 27.85 33.16
C ASP A 363 102.26 27.94 34.31
N LYS A 364 102.78 26.79 34.76
CA LYS A 364 103.83 26.68 35.78
C LYS A 364 105.04 25.91 35.21
N ASN A 365 105.99 26.64 34.62
CA ASN A 365 107.32 26.11 34.31
C ASN A 365 108.32 26.56 35.39
N ALA A 366 108.84 25.61 36.16
CA ALA A 366 109.93 25.80 37.11
C ALA A 366 111.16 25.05 36.60
N GLU A 367 112.14 25.78 36.07
CA GLU A 367 113.41 25.24 35.59
C GLU A 367 114.50 25.51 36.64
N LEU A 368 115.03 24.43 37.23
CA LEU A 368 116.12 24.43 38.22
C LEU A 368 117.38 23.86 37.55
N GLY A 369 118.46 24.64 37.47
CA GLY A 369 119.78 24.18 37.02
C GLY A 369 120.92 24.90 37.76
N PRO A 370 121.83 24.19 38.45
CA PRO A 370 123.06 24.76 39.05
C PRO A 370 124.34 24.39 38.22
N PRO A 371 125.56 24.87 38.55
CA PRO A 371 126.29 25.93 37.85
C PRO A 371 127.59 25.48 37.11
N ALA A 372 128.23 26.43 36.43
CA ALA A 372 129.40 26.33 35.52
C ALA A 372 130.71 25.70 36.06
N PRO A 373 131.59 25.26 35.13
CA PRO A 373 133.04 25.57 35.12
C PRO A 373 133.45 26.18 33.76
N SER A 374 134.51 26.98 33.52
CA SER A 374 135.76 27.33 34.22
C SER A 374 136.27 28.68 33.67
#